data_AF-A0A5R9NYZ8-F1
#
_entry.id   AF-A0A5R9NYZ8-F1
#
_cell.length_a   1.000
_cell.length_b   1.000
_cell.length_c   1.000
_cell.angle_alpha   90.00
_cell.angle_beta   90.00
_cell.angle_gamma   90.00
#
_symmetry.space_group_name_H-M   'P 1'
#
loop_
_entity.id
_entity.type
_entity.pdbx_description
1 polymer ?
#
loop_
_entity_poly.entity_id
_entity_poly.type
_entity_poly.pdbx_seq_one_letter_code
_entity_poly.pdbx_strand_id
1 'polypeptide(L)'
;MVDFKNLMTPLQRAYYERVDVEIARLFNLPTRFLARALMRHARNARARHPDFLALNPREGNKTISTLVWDIIPEISYRMGERSEIPGERQRHIRAMTDAQFRIHAGYVIMSCANIILNDEKRIRDPNDVDPIEVLTHDVANGNPVAFALDRVVPAHSFNKEDVLSRYTQEVSENRGFQPPYLMWEPDMQNYRHLQGGLAFGL
;
A
#
# COMPACT_ATOMS: atom_id res chain seq x y z
N MET A 1 23.61 -4.75 -5.91
CA MET A 1 22.38 -4.48 -5.13
C MET A 1 22.34 -5.46 -3.97
N VAL A 2 22.34 -4.97 -2.73
CA VAL A 2 22.34 -5.82 -1.53
C VAL A 2 21.00 -6.57 -1.48
N ASP A 3 21.03 -7.90 -1.37
CA ASP A 3 19.83 -8.66 -1.08
C ASP A 3 19.52 -8.48 0.41
N PHE A 4 18.63 -7.54 0.73
CA PHE A 4 18.25 -7.26 2.11
C PHE A 4 17.71 -8.50 2.86
N LYS A 5 17.20 -9.53 2.15
CA LYS A 5 16.82 -10.80 2.78
C LYS A 5 18.01 -11.49 3.45
N ASN A 6 19.23 -11.29 2.96
CA ASN A 6 20.45 -11.83 3.57
C ASN A 6 20.88 -11.06 4.84
N LEU A 7 20.31 -9.89 5.10
CA LEU A 7 20.52 -9.11 6.32
C LEU A 7 19.45 -9.36 7.39
N MET A 8 18.42 -10.16 7.07
CA MET A 8 17.30 -10.45 7.96
C MET A 8 17.50 -11.75 8.73
N THR A 9 17.03 -11.79 9.98
CA THR A 9 16.93 -13.05 10.72
C THR A 9 15.92 -14.00 10.05
N PRO A 10 15.99 -15.32 10.29
CA PRO A 10 14.98 -16.26 9.78
C PRO A 10 13.55 -15.88 10.17
N LEU A 11 13.34 -15.34 11.37
CA LEU A 11 12.04 -14.88 11.85
C LEU A 11 11.53 -13.68 11.06
N GLN A 12 12.41 -12.70 10.81
CA GLN A 12 12.07 -11.53 10.00
C GLN A 12 11.74 -11.92 8.55
N ARG A 13 12.50 -12.86 7.97
CA ARG A 13 12.20 -13.40 6.63
C ARG A 13 10.82 -14.06 6.59
N ALA A 14 10.53 -14.95 7.53
CA ALA A 14 9.24 -15.62 7.62
C ALA A 14 8.08 -14.62 7.80
N TYR A 15 8.27 -13.57 8.60
CA TYR A 15 7.28 -12.50 8.76
C TYR A 15 7.00 -11.77 7.44
N TYR A 16 8.04 -11.34 6.73
CA TYR A 16 7.86 -10.62 5.46
C TYR A 16 7.34 -11.51 4.34
N GLU A 17 7.68 -12.81 4.32
CA GLU A 17 7.04 -13.77 3.42
C GLU A 17 5.53 -13.87 3.67
N ARG A 18 5.08 -13.79 4.93
CA ARG A 18 3.65 -13.77 5.27
C ARG A 18 2.97 -12.48 4.84
N VAL A 19 3.65 -11.34 4.95
CA VAL A 19 3.18 -10.05 4.42
C VAL A 19 3.01 -10.15 2.89
N ASP A 20 4.03 -10.66 2.18
CA ASP A 20 3.99 -10.84 0.72
C ASP A 20 2.82 -11.75 0.29
N VAL A 21 2.59 -12.86 1.02
CA VAL A 21 1.45 -13.76 0.77
C VAL A 21 0.12 -13.05 0.97
N GLU A 22 -0.02 -12.24 2.02
CA GLU A 22 -1.25 -11.47 2.26
C GLU A 22 -1.48 -10.40 1.19
N ILE A 23 -0.43 -9.72 0.72
CA ILE A 23 -0.51 -8.76 -0.39
C ILE A 23 -0.95 -9.46 -1.68
N ALA A 24 -0.33 -10.58 -2.03
CA ALA A 24 -0.72 -11.37 -3.20
C ALA A 24 -2.17 -11.86 -3.10
N ARG A 25 -2.62 -12.27 -1.91
CA ARG A 25 -4.02 -12.64 -1.66
C ARG A 25 -4.94 -11.43 -1.89
N LEU A 26 -4.62 -10.26 -1.35
CA LEU A 26 -5.41 -9.04 -1.50
C LEU A 26 -5.49 -8.59 -2.97
N PHE A 27 -4.39 -8.65 -3.71
CA PHE A 27 -4.34 -8.30 -5.12
C PHE A 27 -5.31 -9.13 -5.96
N ASN A 28 -5.38 -10.44 -5.69
CA ASN A 28 -6.27 -11.37 -6.42
C ASN A 28 -7.75 -11.30 -6.01
N LEU A 29 -8.12 -10.53 -4.99
CA LEU A 29 -9.52 -10.40 -4.61
C LEU A 29 -10.31 -9.58 -5.64
N PRO A 30 -11.55 -9.97 -5.97
CA PRO A 30 -12.45 -9.09 -6.73
C PRO A 30 -12.72 -7.79 -5.96
N THR A 31 -13.00 -6.70 -6.69
CA THR A 31 -13.16 -5.33 -6.17
C THR A 31 -13.95 -5.25 -4.86
N ARG A 32 -15.15 -5.82 -4.79
CA ARG A 32 -15.98 -5.78 -3.57
C ARG A 32 -15.32 -6.48 -2.37
N PHE A 33 -14.65 -7.60 -2.59
CA PHE A 33 -13.99 -8.35 -1.52
C PHE A 33 -12.69 -7.67 -1.07
N LEU A 34 -11.97 -7.02 -2.00
CA LEU A 34 -10.83 -6.19 -1.67
C LEU A 34 -11.23 -5.00 -0.78
N ALA A 35 -12.28 -4.25 -1.16
CA ALA A 35 -12.80 -3.14 -0.36
C ALA A 35 -13.11 -3.57 1.08
N ARG A 36 -13.81 -4.69 1.24
CA ARG A 36 -14.12 -5.26 2.56
C ARG A 36 -12.87 -5.68 3.33
N ALA A 37 -11.90 -6.29 2.66
CA ALA A 37 -10.66 -6.72 3.29
C ALA A 37 -9.83 -5.52 3.77
N LEU A 38 -9.76 -4.44 2.98
CA LEU A 38 -9.08 -3.21 3.37
C LEU A 38 -9.76 -2.54 4.57
N MET A 39 -11.09 -2.45 4.58
CA MET A 39 -11.83 -1.93 5.74
C MET A 39 -11.55 -2.74 7.00
N ARG A 40 -11.51 -4.08 6.89
CA ARG A 40 -11.17 -4.96 8.01
C ARG A 40 -9.75 -4.70 8.51
N HIS A 41 -8.77 -4.60 7.60
CA HIS A 41 -7.39 -4.28 7.97
C HIS A 41 -7.27 -2.91 8.64
N ALA A 42 -7.93 -1.88 8.12
CA ALA A 42 -7.92 -0.53 8.70
C ALA A 42 -8.56 -0.49 10.09
N ARG A 43 -9.62 -1.27 10.32
CA ARG A 43 -10.28 -1.40 11.64
C ARG A 43 -9.41 -2.18 12.62
N ASN A 44 -8.84 -3.29 12.18
CA ASN A 44 -7.93 -4.08 13.00
C ASN A 44 -6.67 -3.29 13.38
N ALA A 45 -6.13 -2.49 12.45
CA ALA A 45 -5.04 -1.56 12.72
C ALA A 45 -5.42 -0.60 13.86
N ARG A 46 -6.56 0.09 13.74
CA ARG A 46 -7.05 1.02 14.77
C ARG A 46 -7.28 0.34 16.12
N ALA A 47 -7.83 -0.87 16.12
CA ALA A 47 -8.08 -1.62 17.35
C ALA A 47 -6.77 -2.06 18.04
N ARG A 48 -5.75 -2.43 17.26
CA ARG A 48 -4.43 -2.83 17.76
C ARG A 48 -3.58 -1.63 18.19
N HIS A 49 -3.82 -0.47 17.60
CA HIS A 49 -2.99 0.74 17.75
C HIS A 49 -3.84 1.99 18.04
N PRO A 50 -4.68 1.99 19.08
CA PRO A 50 -5.68 3.04 19.28
C PRO A 50 -5.06 4.43 19.50
N ASP A 51 -3.96 4.52 20.23
CA ASP A 51 -3.28 5.80 20.51
C ASP A 51 -2.53 6.30 19.27
N PHE A 52 -1.77 5.42 18.62
CA PHE A 52 -1.00 5.77 17.43
C PHE A 52 -1.89 6.14 16.23
N LEU A 53 -3.07 5.53 16.13
CA LEU A 53 -4.06 5.77 15.07
C LEU A 53 -5.30 6.51 15.57
N ALA A 54 -5.16 7.30 16.62
CA ALA A 54 -6.24 8.12 17.14
C ALA A 54 -6.83 8.99 16.02
N LEU A 55 -8.16 9.16 16.06
CA LEU A 55 -8.89 9.98 15.09
C LEU A 55 -8.45 11.45 15.16
N ASN A 56 -8.06 11.93 16.35
CA ASN A 56 -7.50 13.26 16.53
C ASN A 56 -6.04 13.30 16.05
N PRO A 57 -5.70 14.09 15.01
CA PRO A 57 -4.34 14.17 14.49
C PRO A 57 -3.29 14.72 15.45
N ARG A 58 -3.71 15.34 16.57
CA ARG A 58 -2.81 15.81 17.63
C ARG A 58 -2.42 14.71 18.61
N GLU A 59 -3.15 13.61 18.62
CA GLU A 59 -3.00 12.52 19.58
C GLU A 59 -2.32 11.28 18.96
N GLY A 60 -2.31 11.17 17.62
CA GLY A 60 -1.71 10.06 16.89
C GLY A 60 -0.84 10.49 15.70
N ASN A 61 -0.36 9.51 14.92
CA ASN A 61 0.36 9.77 13.68
C ASN A 61 -0.61 10.25 12.61
N LYS A 62 -0.62 11.57 12.36
CA LYS A 62 -1.54 12.21 11.41
C LYS A 62 -1.61 11.51 10.06
N THR A 63 -0.49 11.12 9.46
CA THR A 63 -0.47 10.55 8.10
C THR A 63 -1.14 9.18 8.06
N ILE A 64 -0.79 8.28 9.00
CA ILE A 64 -1.38 6.94 9.03
C ILE A 64 -2.83 6.99 9.54
N SER A 65 -3.15 7.90 10.48
CA SER A 65 -4.54 8.16 10.87
C SER A 65 -5.39 8.57 9.66
N THR A 66 -4.92 9.50 8.83
CA THR A 66 -5.62 9.86 7.57
C THR A 66 -5.79 8.65 6.65
N LEU A 67 -4.78 7.78 6.54
CA LEU A 67 -4.88 6.57 5.71
C LEU A 67 -6.04 5.65 6.17
N VAL A 68 -6.13 5.36 7.47
CA VAL A 68 -7.06 4.35 8.02
C VAL A 68 -8.46 4.89 8.32
N TRP A 69 -8.59 6.20 8.59
CA TRP A 69 -9.88 6.84 8.85
C TRP A 69 -10.53 7.44 7.61
N ASP A 70 -9.73 7.90 6.65
CA ASP A 70 -10.25 8.66 5.50
C ASP A 70 -10.00 7.97 4.16
N ILE A 71 -8.74 7.69 3.81
CA ILE A 71 -8.38 7.23 2.46
C ILE A 71 -8.92 5.82 2.18
N ILE A 72 -8.63 4.85 3.05
CA ILE A 72 -9.10 3.46 2.87
C ILE A 72 -10.64 3.40 2.85
N PRO A 73 -11.36 4.06 3.78
CA PRO A 73 -12.81 4.12 3.71
C PRO A 73 -13.36 4.78 2.45
N GLU A 74 -12.76 5.87 1.96
CA GLU A 74 -13.20 6.53 0.73
C GLU A 74 -12.97 5.65 -0.51
N ILE A 75 -11.80 5.01 -0.64
CA ILE A 75 -11.54 4.01 -1.69
C ILE A 75 -12.58 2.90 -1.62
N SER A 76 -12.79 2.33 -0.45
CA SER A 76 -13.74 1.22 -0.24
C SER A 76 -15.17 1.62 -0.61
N TYR A 77 -15.57 2.85 -0.28
CA TYR A 77 -16.86 3.39 -0.69
C TYR A 77 -16.97 3.53 -2.21
N ARG A 78 -15.96 4.06 -2.89
CA ARG A 78 -15.96 4.15 -4.37
C ARG A 78 -16.01 2.77 -5.04
N MET A 79 -15.45 1.75 -4.38
CA MET A 79 -15.54 0.33 -4.80
C MET A 79 -16.90 -0.33 -4.52
N GLY A 80 -17.84 0.37 -3.88
CA GLY A 80 -19.18 -0.15 -3.59
C GLY A 80 -19.39 -0.73 -2.18
N GLU A 81 -18.39 -0.70 -1.29
CA GLU A 81 -18.59 -1.06 0.12
C GLU A 81 -19.37 0.04 0.84
N ARG A 82 -20.29 -0.35 1.72
CA ARG A 82 -21.23 0.57 2.40
C ARG A 82 -21.24 0.39 3.90
N SER A 83 -20.33 -0.41 4.45
CA SER A 83 -20.21 -0.68 5.88
C SER A 83 -19.54 0.45 6.69
N GLU A 84 -19.65 1.71 6.27
CA GLU A 84 -19.02 2.87 6.94
C GLU A 84 -19.50 3.00 8.40
N ILE A 85 -18.59 3.36 9.31
CA ILE A 85 -18.92 3.70 10.70
C ILE A 85 -18.68 5.19 10.99
N PRO A 86 -19.29 5.76 12.04
CA PRO A 86 -19.06 7.15 12.41
C PRO A 86 -17.57 7.50 12.55
N GLY A 87 -17.17 8.65 12.00
CA GLY A 87 -15.79 9.14 12.03
C GLY A 87 -14.93 8.66 10.85
N GLU A 88 -15.38 7.68 10.07
CA GLU A 88 -14.75 7.36 8.78
C GLU A 88 -15.16 8.40 7.71
N ARG A 89 -14.25 8.68 6.77
CA ARG A 89 -14.48 9.56 5.60
C ARG A 89 -14.93 10.96 5.96
N GLN A 90 -13.99 11.78 6.42
CA GLN A 90 -14.25 13.20 6.68
C GLN A 90 -14.88 13.90 5.47
N ARG A 91 -15.77 14.85 5.75
CA ARG A 91 -16.60 15.55 4.73
C ARG A 91 -15.78 16.13 3.57
N HIS A 92 -14.60 16.67 3.86
CA HIS A 92 -13.75 17.30 2.85
C HIS A 92 -13.15 16.27 1.87
N ILE A 93 -12.87 15.04 2.32
CA ILE A 93 -12.40 13.93 1.48
C ILE A 93 -13.52 13.45 0.57
N ARG A 94 -14.72 13.29 1.13
CA ARG A 94 -15.93 12.89 0.39
C ARG A 94 -16.32 13.87 -0.73
N ALA A 95 -15.95 15.13 -0.57
CA ALA A 95 -16.25 16.20 -1.52
C ALA A 95 -15.22 16.29 -2.67
N MET A 96 -14.11 15.56 -2.60
CA MET A 96 -13.08 15.59 -3.64
C MET A 96 -13.58 14.93 -4.93
N THR A 97 -13.27 15.56 -6.05
CA THR A 97 -13.37 14.91 -7.37
C THR A 97 -12.38 13.74 -7.45
N ASP A 98 -12.57 12.85 -8.42
CA ASP A 98 -11.67 11.71 -8.62
C ASP A 98 -10.21 12.14 -8.81
N ALA A 99 -9.98 13.18 -9.60
CA ALA A 99 -8.64 13.74 -9.81
C ALA A 99 -8.01 14.28 -8.52
N GLN A 100 -8.77 15.07 -7.75
CA GLN A 100 -8.32 15.61 -6.46
C GLN A 100 -8.03 14.48 -5.46
N PHE A 101 -8.92 13.50 -5.40
CA PHE A 101 -8.80 12.37 -4.50
C PHE A 101 -7.58 11.51 -4.83
N ARG A 102 -7.32 11.21 -6.11
CA ARG A 102 -6.15 10.43 -6.53
C ARG A 102 -4.84 11.11 -6.11
N ILE A 103 -4.72 12.41 -6.34
CA ILE A 103 -3.53 13.17 -5.95
C ILE A 103 -3.37 13.15 -4.42
N HIS A 104 -4.44 13.48 -3.69
CA HIS A 104 -4.40 13.52 -2.22
C HIS A 104 -4.08 12.14 -1.61
N ALA A 105 -4.80 11.10 -2.03
CA ALA A 105 -4.57 9.73 -1.58
C ALA A 105 -3.15 9.27 -1.93
N GLY A 106 -2.66 9.61 -3.12
CA GLY A 106 -1.29 9.28 -3.54
C GLY A 106 -0.23 9.86 -2.63
N TYR A 107 -0.34 11.13 -2.25
CA TYR A 107 0.57 11.74 -1.28
C TYR A 107 0.50 11.05 0.10
N VAL A 108 -0.69 10.72 0.59
CA VAL A 108 -0.85 10.03 1.88
C VAL A 108 -0.23 8.63 1.83
N ILE A 109 -0.51 7.84 0.79
CA ILE A 109 0.03 6.49 0.62
C ILE A 109 1.56 6.53 0.52
N MET A 110 2.12 7.42 -0.31
CA MET A 110 3.59 7.58 -0.44
C MET A 110 4.24 8.05 0.86
N SER A 111 3.55 8.87 1.66
CA SER A 111 4.06 9.35 2.95
C SER A 111 3.97 8.30 4.06
N CYS A 112 3.09 7.30 3.91
CA CYS A 112 2.98 6.14 4.78
C CYS A 112 4.01 5.06 4.43
N ALA A 113 4.31 4.90 3.13
CA ALA A 113 5.40 4.04 2.68
C ALA A 113 6.70 4.50 3.36
N ASN A 114 7.39 3.59 4.02
CA ASN A 114 8.59 3.84 4.85
C ASN A 114 8.36 4.39 6.28
N ILE A 115 7.11 4.57 6.74
CA ILE A 115 6.86 4.59 8.19
C ILE A 115 6.93 3.15 8.68
N ILE A 116 8.16 2.62 8.70
CA ILE A 116 8.50 1.53 9.61
C ILE A 116 8.17 2.11 10.98
N LEU A 117 7.29 1.44 11.72
CA LEU A 117 7.25 1.65 13.15
C LEU A 117 8.65 1.30 13.64
N ASN A 118 9.53 2.32 13.73
CA ASN A 118 10.89 2.27 14.25
C ASN A 118 10.84 2.00 15.76
N ASP A 119 10.04 1.03 16.14
CA ASP A 119 10.04 0.46 17.46
C ASP A 119 10.91 -0.79 17.35
N GLU A 120 12.21 -0.63 17.59
CA GLU A 120 13.19 -1.72 17.67
C GLU A 120 12.76 -2.81 18.69
N LYS A 121 11.72 -2.54 19.50
CA LYS A 121 11.13 -3.45 20.48
C LYS A 121 9.97 -4.29 19.95
N ARG A 122 9.50 -4.08 18.72
CA ARG A 122 8.41 -4.89 18.17
C ARG A 122 8.90 -6.24 17.68
N ILE A 123 8.61 -7.26 18.49
CA ILE A 123 8.74 -8.66 18.10
C ILE A 123 7.72 -8.91 16.99
N ARG A 124 8.21 -9.10 15.77
CA ARG A 124 7.41 -9.51 14.62
C ARG A 124 7.14 -11.00 14.71
N ASP A 125 5.90 -11.37 15.03
CA ASP A 125 5.45 -12.77 15.03
C ASP A 125 4.95 -13.14 13.62
N PRO A 126 5.57 -14.11 12.92
CA PRO A 126 5.11 -14.58 11.62
C PRO A 126 3.67 -15.13 11.61
N ASN A 127 3.12 -15.51 12.76
CA ASN A 127 1.75 -16.00 12.86
C ASN A 127 0.73 -14.86 13.04
N ASP A 128 1.19 -13.63 13.24
CA ASP A 128 0.36 -12.47 13.57
C ASP A 128 0.87 -11.23 12.83
N VAL A 129 0.58 -11.20 11.52
CA VAL A 129 0.95 -10.10 10.64
C VAL A 129 0.21 -8.83 11.06
N ASP A 130 0.96 -7.75 11.29
CA ASP A 130 0.38 -6.46 11.64
C ASP A 130 -0.37 -5.85 10.43
N PRO A 131 -1.65 -5.49 10.57
CA PRO A 131 -2.39 -4.84 9.50
C PRO A 131 -1.76 -3.53 9.02
N ILE A 132 -1.05 -2.77 9.86
CA ILE A 132 -0.35 -1.55 9.44
C ILE A 132 0.73 -1.90 8.40
N GLU A 133 1.55 -2.91 8.65
CA GLU A 133 2.64 -3.32 7.76
C GLU A 133 2.11 -3.76 6.38
N VAL A 134 0.91 -4.33 6.33
CA VAL A 134 0.21 -4.66 5.06
C VAL A 134 -0.29 -3.40 4.37
N LEU A 135 -0.95 -2.49 5.09
CA LEU A 135 -1.56 -1.27 4.53
C LEU A 135 -0.53 -0.22 4.08
N THR A 136 0.63 -0.16 4.74
CA THR A 136 1.71 0.78 4.46
C THR A 136 2.87 0.15 3.70
N HIS A 137 2.63 -1.03 3.07
CA HIS A 137 3.66 -1.69 2.29
C HIS A 137 4.19 -0.79 1.17
N ASP A 138 5.42 -1.02 0.74
CA ASP A 138 6.04 -0.21 -0.31
C ASP A 138 5.24 -0.29 -1.62
N VAL A 139 4.98 0.85 -2.24
CA VAL A 139 4.14 0.95 -3.44
C VAL A 139 4.72 0.15 -4.60
N ALA A 140 6.05 0.17 -4.77
CA ALA A 140 6.71 -0.56 -5.85
C ALA A 140 6.87 -2.06 -5.56
N ASN A 141 6.57 -2.51 -4.34
CA ASN A 141 6.52 -3.92 -3.95
C ASN A 141 5.10 -4.45 -3.73
N GLY A 142 4.08 -3.65 -4.03
CA GLY A 142 2.68 -4.03 -3.93
C GLY A 142 2.01 -3.46 -2.70
N ASN A 143 1.55 -2.21 -2.79
CA ASN A 143 0.71 -1.62 -1.75
C ASN A 143 -0.79 -1.89 -2.02
N PRO A 144 -1.52 -2.52 -1.09
CA PRO A 144 -2.91 -2.88 -1.31
C PRO A 144 -3.89 -1.71 -1.34
N VAL A 145 -3.52 -0.58 -0.75
CA VAL A 145 -4.27 0.67 -0.87
C VAL A 145 -4.01 1.31 -2.23
N ALA A 146 -2.79 1.25 -2.76
CA ALA A 146 -2.44 1.80 -4.07
C ALA A 146 -3.16 1.06 -5.21
N PHE A 147 -3.07 -0.28 -5.28
CA PHE A 147 -3.79 -1.00 -6.35
C PHE A 147 -5.31 -0.95 -6.18
N ALA A 148 -5.83 -0.69 -4.97
CA ALA A 148 -7.25 -0.44 -4.78
C ALA A 148 -7.67 0.94 -5.28
N LEU A 149 -6.82 1.96 -5.08
CA LEU A 149 -7.00 3.29 -5.64
C LEU A 149 -7.03 3.22 -7.18
N ASP A 150 -6.12 2.48 -7.79
CA ASP A 150 -6.05 2.29 -9.23
C ASP A 150 -7.33 1.65 -9.82
N ARG A 151 -8.07 0.85 -9.05
CA ARG A 151 -9.36 0.27 -9.49
C ARG A 151 -10.50 1.28 -9.51
N VAL A 152 -10.44 2.36 -8.73
CA VAL A 152 -11.53 3.35 -8.62
C VAL A 152 -11.22 4.64 -9.34
N VAL A 153 -9.95 5.05 -9.35
CA VAL A 153 -9.48 6.20 -10.09
C VAL A 153 -8.17 5.79 -10.74
N PRO A 154 -8.18 5.23 -11.97
CA PRO A 154 -6.99 4.67 -12.61
C PRO A 154 -5.86 5.69 -12.82
N ALA A 155 -4.64 5.18 -12.95
CA ALA A 155 -3.49 5.95 -13.39
C ALA A 155 -3.72 6.50 -14.80
N HIS A 156 -3.33 7.76 -15.02
CA HIS A 156 -3.29 8.36 -16.35
C HIS A 156 -1.85 8.74 -16.68
N SER A 157 -1.40 8.32 -17.87
CA SER A 157 -0.13 8.78 -18.41
C SER A 157 -0.13 10.31 -18.45
N PHE A 158 1.02 10.92 -18.13
CA PHE A 158 1.27 12.37 -18.17
C PHE A 158 0.73 13.24 -17.02
N ASN A 159 0.09 12.67 -15.99
CA ASN A 159 -0.22 13.46 -14.78
C ASN A 159 1.02 13.61 -13.88
N LYS A 160 1.69 14.77 -13.94
CA LYS A 160 2.90 15.07 -13.15
C LYS A 160 2.64 15.16 -11.64
N GLU A 161 1.39 15.38 -11.24
CA GLU A 161 0.97 15.50 -9.84
C GLU A 161 0.66 14.13 -9.21
N ASP A 162 0.54 13.08 -10.03
CA ASP A 162 0.32 11.72 -9.57
C ASP A 162 1.64 11.06 -9.13
N VAL A 163 1.96 11.26 -7.85
CA VAL A 163 3.19 10.74 -7.24
C VAL A 163 3.26 9.21 -7.23
N LEU A 164 2.13 8.50 -7.18
CA LEU A 164 2.12 7.03 -7.17
C LEU A 164 2.52 6.48 -8.53
N SER A 165 1.89 6.99 -9.61
CA SER A 165 2.21 6.54 -10.97
C SER A 165 3.65 6.86 -11.33
N ARG A 166 4.13 8.05 -10.95
CA ARG A 166 5.53 8.46 -11.18
C ARG A 166 6.53 7.55 -10.46
N TYR A 167 6.28 7.27 -9.18
CA TYR A 167 7.15 6.38 -8.40
C TYR A 167 7.16 4.96 -8.97
N THR A 168 5.98 4.43 -9.32
CA THR A 168 5.85 3.09 -9.92
C THR A 168 6.56 3.02 -11.26
N GLN A 169 6.40 4.05 -12.10
CA GLN A 169 7.07 4.17 -13.38
C GLN A 169 8.59 4.14 -13.20
N GLU A 170 9.14 5.04 -12.37
CA GLU A 170 10.57 5.16 -12.12
C GLU A 170 11.17 3.83 -11.62
N VAL A 171 10.50 3.15 -10.68
CA VAL A 171 10.99 1.87 -10.17
C VAL A 171 10.84 0.75 -11.22
N SER A 172 9.78 0.74 -12.02
CA SER A 172 9.60 -0.24 -13.11
C SER A 172 10.71 -0.13 -14.16
N GLU A 173 11.06 1.10 -14.54
CA GLU A 173 12.14 1.39 -15.48
C GLU A 173 13.49 0.95 -14.90
N ASN A 174 13.75 1.29 -13.63
CA ASN A 174 14.97 0.86 -12.92
C ASN A 174 15.08 -0.68 -12.75
N ARG A 175 13.95 -1.40 -12.78
CA ARG A 175 13.90 -2.86 -12.75
C ARG A 175 13.98 -3.51 -14.14
N GLY A 176 14.04 -2.72 -15.21
CA GLY A 176 14.18 -3.19 -16.59
C GLY A 176 12.88 -3.61 -17.27
N PHE A 177 11.72 -3.21 -16.73
CA PHE A 177 10.43 -3.50 -17.36
C PHE A 177 10.16 -2.54 -18.54
N GLN A 178 9.54 -3.06 -19.60
CA GLN A 178 9.13 -2.31 -20.80
C GLN A 178 7.74 -2.80 -21.26
N PRO A 179 6.78 -1.93 -21.64
CA PRO A 179 6.73 -0.46 -21.46
C PRO A 179 6.59 -0.04 -19.98
N PRO A 180 6.74 1.26 -19.61
CA PRO A 180 6.71 1.67 -18.20
C PRO A 180 5.37 1.34 -17.54
N TYR A 181 5.43 0.71 -16.37
CA TYR A 181 4.26 0.37 -15.57
C TYR A 181 3.83 1.59 -14.76
N LEU A 182 2.61 2.05 -14.98
CA LEU A 182 2.02 3.16 -14.20
C LEU A 182 1.34 2.67 -12.91
N MET A 183 1.07 1.37 -12.83
CA MET A 183 0.40 0.71 -11.72
C MET A 183 1.21 -0.54 -11.37
N TRP A 184 1.23 -0.89 -10.08
CA TRP A 184 1.96 -2.07 -9.66
C TRP A 184 1.26 -3.36 -10.12
N GLU A 185 2.06 -4.32 -10.60
CA GLU A 185 1.62 -5.67 -10.89
C GLU A 185 2.54 -6.70 -10.21
N PRO A 186 2.05 -7.90 -9.83
CA PRO A 186 2.83 -8.93 -9.15
C PRO A 186 4.14 -9.32 -9.85
N ASP A 187 4.17 -9.28 -11.18
CA ASP A 187 5.35 -9.61 -11.98
C ASP A 187 6.53 -8.66 -11.68
N MET A 188 6.23 -7.44 -11.23
CA MET A 188 7.24 -6.44 -10.85
C MET A 188 8.08 -6.86 -9.64
N GLN A 189 7.64 -7.84 -8.86
CA GLN A 189 8.33 -8.34 -7.66
C GLN A 189 9.42 -9.37 -8.00
N ASN A 190 9.37 -9.98 -9.18
CA ASN A 190 10.25 -11.07 -9.60
C ASN A 190 11.43 -10.64 -10.47
N TYR A 191 11.78 -9.36 -10.56
CA TYR A 191 12.78 -8.78 -11.49
C TYR A 191 14.22 -9.34 -11.47
N ARG A 192 14.57 -10.29 -10.59
CA ARG A 192 15.89 -10.97 -10.58
C ARG A 192 16.16 -11.73 -11.89
N HIS A 193 15.13 -12.25 -12.56
CA HIS A 193 15.29 -12.93 -13.84
C HIS A 193 15.68 -11.98 -14.98
N LEU A 194 15.32 -10.69 -14.88
CA LEU A 194 15.72 -9.66 -15.84
C LEU A 194 17.17 -9.19 -15.65
N GLN A 195 17.69 -9.29 -14.42
CA GLN A 195 19.10 -9.00 -14.11
C GLN A 195 20.06 -10.13 -14.49
N GLY A 196 19.53 -11.33 -14.77
CA GLY A 196 20.28 -12.51 -15.23
C GLY A 196 20.63 -12.49 -16.72
N GLY A 197 20.37 -11.38 -17.44
CA GLY A 197 20.77 -11.14 -18.82
C GLY A 197 22.29 -10.98 -18.97
N LEU A 198 23.05 -12.02 -18.59
CA LEU A 198 24.25 -12.36 -19.33
C LEU A 198 23.82 -12.56 -20.77
N ALA A 199 24.38 -11.73 -21.64
CA ALA A 199 24.30 -11.82 -23.08
C ALA A 199 24.35 -13.27 -23.57
N PHE A 200 23.19 -13.84 -23.90
CA PHE A 200 23.11 -14.90 -24.90
C PHE A 200 22.88 -14.23 -26.24
N GLY A 201 23.94 -13.61 -26.73
CA GLY A 201 24.09 -13.37 -28.15
C GLY A 201 24.32 -14.73 -28.83
N LEU A 202 23.28 -15.19 -29.51
CA LEU A 202 23.41 -15.95 -30.75
C LEU A 202 22.73 -15.12 -31.84
#